data_AF-A0A1W5QD80-F1
#
_entry.id   AF-A0A1W5QD80-F1
#
_cell.length_a   1.000
_cell.length_b   1.000
_cell.length_c   1.000
_cell.angle_alpha   90.00
_cell.angle_beta   90.00
_cell.angle_gamma   90.00
#
_symmetry.space_group_name_H-M   'P 1'
#
loop_
_entity.id
_entity.type
_entity.pdbx_description
1 polymer ?
#
loop_
_entity_poly.entity_id
_entity_poly.type
_entity_poly.pdbx_seq_one_letter_code
_entity_poly.pdbx_strand_id
1 'polypeptide(L)'
;MTTTTYQGTSKDVWSVLFDNRKYKDLLDEVNKLIEDTKRLYKQGYRLEAIDEQQKPKVTELENKFKQFATDRLNEIEQRCNEIEKESQQDNVKDPQTEIIKRQNLEARLSFYNDSEIVDYINSKDVTNTDIYELSLLQQKYDNQLNESQQRQVAFKLEELKQGVLYPYTTNEEYNNLMFEYSVINQTGMAKTGVVITKNEQYGGVEIKQLTERYKNAINEVKQSNNRR
;
A
#
# COMPACT_ATOMS: atom_id res chain seq x y z
N MET A 1 25.37 14.90 19.62
CA MET A 1 24.65 13.81 18.93
C MET A 1 23.22 13.83 19.42
N THR A 2 22.28 14.28 18.60
CA THR A 2 20.85 14.33 18.93
C THR A 2 20.21 13.01 18.54
N THR A 3 19.87 12.20 19.52
CA THR A 3 19.00 11.03 19.36
C THR A 3 17.55 11.51 19.22
N THR A 4 17.04 11.52 18.00
CA THR A 4 15.62 11.64 17.72
C THR A 4 14.96 10.30 18.05
N THR A 5 14.19 10.25 19.13
CA THR A 5 13.38 9.09 19.49
C THR A 5 12.11 9.10 18.63
N TYR A 6 12.07 8.29 17.56
CA TYR A 6 10.83 8.00 16.87
C TYR A 6 9.94 7.13 17.78
N GLN A 7 8.98 7.77 18.46
CA GLN A 7 7.83 7.08 19.03
C GLN A 7 6.81 6.82 17.92
N GLY A 8 7.09 5.83 17.07
CA GLY A 8 6.06 5.18 16.27
C GLY A 8 5.82 3.81 16.89
N THR A 9 4.67 3.58 17.53
CA THR A 9 4.20 2.22 17.77
C THR A 9 4.21 1.51 16.43
N SER A 10 5.12 0.55 16.21
CA SER A 10 5.17 -0.18 14.94
C SER A 10 3.80 -0.83 14.74
N LYS A 11 3.00 -0.27 13.84
CA LYS A 11 1.71 -0.85 13.47
C LYS A 11 2.02 -2.28 13.04
N ASP A 12 1.46 -3.28 13.72
CA ASP A 12 1.66 -4.68 13.37
C ASP A 12 1.34 -4.81 11.88
N VAL A 13 2.32 -5.22 11.07
CA VAL A 13 2.20 -5.33 9.60
C VAL A 13 0.95 -6.14 9.23
N TRP A 14 0.58 -7.09 10.09
CA TRP A 14 -0.55 -7.97 9.88
C TRP A 14 -1.90 -7.43 10.36
N SER A 15 -1.94 -6.25 11.01
CA SER A 15 -3.19 -5.55 11.34
C SER A 15 -4.06 -5.31 10.11
N VAL A 16 -3.45 -5.12 8.94
CA VAL A 16 -4.14 -4.95 7.64
C VAL A 16 -5.08 -6.11 7.32
N LEU A 17 -4.78 -7.31 7.82
CA LEU A 17 -5.63 -8.50 7.73
C LEU A 17 -6.39 -8.73 9.03
N PHE A 18 -5.69 -8.75 10.16
CA PHE A 18 -6.27 -9.18 11.44
C PHE A 18 -7.16 -8.16 12.12
N ASP A 19 -7.27 -6.93 11.64
CA ASP A 19 -8.30 -5.97 12.09
C ASP A 19 -9.50 -5.97 11.14
N ASN A 20 -9.36 -6.52 9.94
CA ASN A 20 -10.42 -6.61 8.95
C ASN A 20 -11.48 -7.65 9.36
N ARG A 21 -12.74 -7.21 9.48
CA ARG A 21 -13.87 -8.07 9.86
C ARG A 21 -14.11 -9.22 8.88
N LYS A 22 -14.10 -8.95 7.57
CA LYS A 22 -14.31 -10.00 6.54
C LYS A 22 -13.22 -11.07 6.63
N TYR A 23 -11.98 -10.66 6.90
CA TYR A 23 -10.88 -11.61 7.07
C TYR A 23 -11.06 -12.49 8.32
N LYS A 24 -11.47 -11.90 9.45
CA LYS A 24 -11.79 -12.64 10.69
C LYS A 24 -12.90 -13.66 10.45
N ASP A 25 -13.97 -13.27 9.76
CA ASP A 25 -15.09 -14.15 9.44
C ASP A 25 -14.61 -15.35 8.59
N LEU A 26 -13.71 -15.14 7.62
CA LEU A 26 -13.10 -16.23 6.85
C LEU A 26 -12.23 -17.14 7.71
N LEU A 27 -11.45 -16.61 8.67
CA LEU A 27 -10.68 -17.43 9.60
C LEU A 27 -11.58 -18.30 10.49
N ASP A 28 -12.74 -17.78 10.90
CA ASP A 28 -13.73 -18.57 11.66
C ASP A 28 -14.31 -19.72 10.83
N GLU A 29 -14.53 -19.53 9.52
CA GLU A 29 -14.90 -20.63 8.61
C GLU A 29 -13.80 -21.69 8.49
N VAL A 30 -12.53 -21.27 8.44
CA VAL A 30 -11.38 -22.19 8.45
C VAL A 30 -11.34 -22.99 9.75
N ASN A 31 -11.51 -22.33 10.90
CA ASN A 31 -11.53 -23.01 12.20
C ASN A 31 -12.64 -24.06 12.28
N LYS A 32 -13.85 -23.74 11.77
CA LYS A 32 -14.97 -24.69 11.68
C LYS A 32 -14.64 -25.89 10.79
N LEU A 33 -14.05 -25.66 9.62
CA LEU A 33 -13.61 -26.74 8.72
C LEU A 33 -12.63 -27.70 9.42
N ILE A 34 -11.64 -27.14 10.13
CA ILE A 34 -10.62 -27.91 10.84
C ILE A 34 -11.25 -28.72 11.99
N GLU A 35 -12.12 -28.12 12.79
CA GLU A 35 -12.79 -28.82 13.90
C GLU A 35 -13.75 -29.91 13.40
N ASP A 36 -14.52 -29.65 12.33
CA ASP A 36 -15.37 -30.64 11.70
C ASP A 36 -14.55 -31.83 11.17
N THR A 37 -13.39 -31.57 10.56
CA THR A 37 -12.46 -32.61 10.08
C THR A 37 -11.96 -33.47 11.23
N LYS A 38 -11.52 -32.83 12.33
CA LYS A 38 -11.07 -33.53 13.54
C LYS A 38 -12.20 -34.38 14.14
N ARG A 39 -13.43 -33.86 14.17
CA ARG A 39 -14.61 -34.58 14.68
C ARG A 39 -14.93 -35.83 13.86
N LEU A 40 -15.00 -35.72 12.53
CA LEU A 40 -15.27 -36.86 11.65
C LEU A 40 -14.21 -37.96 11.83
N TYR A 41 -12.94 -37.58 11.91
CA TYR A 41 -11.87 -38.55 12.15
C TYR A 41 -12.03 -39.26 13.51
N LYS A 42 -12.32 -38.51 14.59
CA LYS A 42 -12.58 -39.08 15.93
C LYS A 42 -13.80 -40.02 15.97
N GLN A 43 -14.80 -39.77 15.14
CA GLN A 43 -15.99 -40.61 15.00
C GLN A 43 -15.73 -41.90 14.20
N GLY A 44 -14.52 -42.11 13.68
CA GLY A 44 -14.13 -43.32 12.97
C GLY A 44 -14.49 -43.34 11.49
N TYR A 45 -14.84 -42.20 10.90
CA TYR A 45 -15.04 -42.11 9.45
C TYR A 45 -13.73 -42.44 8.71
N ARG A 46 -13.85 -43.17 7.60
CA ARG A 46 -12.72 -43.48 6.72
C ARG A 46 -12.19 -42.19 6.08
N LEU A 47 -10.88 -42.13 5.84
CA LEU A 47 -10.23 -40.95 5.28
C LEU A 47 -10.81 -40.55 3.91
N GLU A 48 -11.20 -41.51 3.08
CA GLU A 48 -11.80 -41.25 1.78
C GLU A 48 -13.14 -40.50 1.93
N ALA A 49 -13.98 -40.91 2.89
CA ALA A 49 -15.26 -40.26 3.15
C ALA A 49 -15.09 -38.86 3.74
N ILE A 50 -14.05 -38.64 4.56
CA ILE A 50 -13.70 -37.29 5.05
C ILE A 50 -13.22 -36.42 3.89
N ASP A 51 -12.33 -36.94 3.04
CA ASP A 51 -11.82 -36.26 1.87
C ASP A 51 -12.94 -35.83 0.91
N GLU A 52 -13.89 -36.72 0.61
CA GLU A 52 -15.06 -36.44 -0.23
C GLU A 52 -15.92 -35.29 0.33
N GLN A 53 -16.05 -35.19 1.65
CA GLN A 53 -16.83 -34.14 2.30
C GLN A 53 -16.07 -32.81 2.45
N GLN A 54 -14.76 -32.85 2.66
CA GLN A 54 -13.97 -31.69 3.06
C GLN A 54 -13.24 -31.03 1.88
N LYS A 55 -12.80 -31.77 0.86
CA LYS A 55 -12.11 -31.19 -0.30
C LYS A 55 -12.92 -30.10 -1.03
N PRO A 56 -14.23 -30.28 -1.30
CA PRO A 56 -15.02 -29.21 -1.91
C PRO A 56 -15.06 -27.94 -1.05
N LYS A 57 -15.17 -28.08 0.27
CA LYS A 57 -15.17 -26.96 1.23
C LYS A 57 -13.80 -26.26 1.30
N VAL A 58 -12.71 -27.03 1.23
CA VAL A 58 -11.35 -26.47 1.11
C VAL A 58 -11.25 -25.61 -0.14
N THR A 59 -11.66 -26.11 -1.30
CA THR A 59 -11.62 -25.35 -2.56
C THR A 59 -12.52 -24.10 -2.52
N GLU A 60 -13.72 -24.21 -1.94
CA GLU A 60 -14.62 -23.08 -1.76
C GLU A 60 -13.95 -21.99 -0.90
N LEU A 61 -13.37 -22.36 0.25
CA LEU A 61 -12.69 -21.43 1.14
C LEU A 61 -11.44 -20.81 0.50
N GLU A 62 -10.60 -21.60 -0.19
CA GLU A 62 -9.45 -21.08 -0.93
C GLU A 62 -9.90 -20.02 -1.95
N ASN A 63 -11.01 -20.24 -2.65
CA ASN A 63 -11.58 -19.24 -3.56
C ASN A 63 -12.12 -18.01 -2.83
N LYS A 64 -12.74 -18.14 -1.65
CA LYS A 64 -13.14 -16.99 -0.84
C LYS A 64 -11.94 -16.15 -0.39
N PHE A 65 -10.83 -16.76 0.00
CA PHE A 65 -9.59 -16.02 0.31
C PHE A 65 -8.99 -15.33 -0.91
N LYS A 66 -8.97 -15.98 -2.08
CA LYS A 66 -8.56 -15.34 -3.34
C LYS A 66 -9.42 -14.12 -3.66
N GLN A 67 -10.74 -14.29 -3.56
CA GLN A 67 -11.71 -13.24 -3.83
C GLN A 67 -11.53 -12.07 -2.86
N PHE A 68 -11.44 -12.34 -1.56
CA PHE A 68 -11.18 -11.32 -0.54
C PHE A 68 -9.93 -10.50 -0.84
N ALA A 69 -8.80 -11.16 -1.13
CA ALA A 69 -7.55 -10.47 -1.43
C ALA A 69 -7.64 -9.67 -2.73
N THR A 70 -8.27 -10.22 -3.77
CA THR A 70 -8.45 -9.53 -5.06
C THR A 70 -9.33 -8.29 -4.90
N ASP A 71 -10.47 -8.43 -4.23
CA ASP A 71 -11.38 -7.30 -3.97
C ASP A 71 -10.69 -6.22 -3.16
N ARG A 72 -9.94 -6.59 -2.12
CA ARG A 72 -9.23 -5.62 -1.29
C ARG A 72 -8.13 -4.89 -2.06
N LEU A 73 -7.37 -5.58 -2.91
CA LEU A 73 -6.36 -4.94 -3.76
C LEU A 73 -7.01 -3.97 -4.75
N ASN A 74 -8.13 -4.35 -5.36
CA ASN A 74 -8.88 -3.50 -6.28
C ASN A 74 -9.49 -2.27 -5.57
N GLU A 75 -10.06 -2.44 -4.37
CA GLU A 75 -10.57 -1.34 -3.55
C GLU A 75 -9.47 -0.32 -3.25
N ILE A 76 -8.27 -0.80 -2.88
CA ILE A 76 -7.12 0.05 -2.60
C ILE A 76 -6.67 0.79 -3.86
N GLU A 77 -6.51 0.07 -4.98
CA GLU A 77 -6.09 0.67 -6.26
C GLU A 77 -7.07 1.76 -6.72
N GLN A 78 -8.37 1.51 -6.60
CA GLN A 78 -9.40 2.50 -6.90
C GLN A 78 -9.26 3.76 -6.04
N ARG A 79 -9.10 3.59 -4.72
CA ARG A 79 -8.96 4.74 -3.82
C ARG A 79 -7.66 5.52 -4.05
N CYS A 80 -6.55 4.84 -4.31
CA CYS A 80 -5.30 5.49 -4.69
C CYS A 80 -5.47 6.34 -5.96
N ASN A 81 -6.12 5.79 -7.00
CA ASN A 81 -6.42 6.51 -8.23
C ASN A 81 -7.34 7.74 -8.01
N GLU A 82 -8.26 7.68 -7.04
CA GLU A 82 -9.08 8.83 -6.65
C GLU A 82 -8.24 9.92 -5.99
N ILE A 83 -7.40 9.56 -5.02
CA ILE A 83 -6.50 10.50 -4.32
C ILE A 83 -5.56 11.18 -5.33
N GLU A 84 -5.01 10.42 -6.28
CA GLU A 84 -4.18 10.98 -7.36
C GLU A 84 -4.93 12.05 -8.15
N LYS A 85 -6.16 11.74 -8.58
CA LYS A 85 -7.02 12.70 -9.31
C LYS A 85 -7.39 13.92 -8.48
N GLU A 86 -7.79 13.73 -7.22
CA GLU A 86 -8.14 14.82 -6.29
C GLU A 86 -6.94 15.74 -6.06
N SER A 87 -5.73 15.18 -5.96
CA SER A 87 -4.50 15.94 -5.73
C SER A 87 -4.03 16.76 -6.94
N GLN A 88 -4.45 16.38 -8.15
CA GLN A 88 -4.08 17.03 -9.41
C GLN A 88 -5.13 18.03 -9.91
N GLN A 89 -6.25 18.20 -9.19
CA GLN A 89 -7.28 19.14 -9.59
C GLN A 89 -6.87 20.59 -9.31
N ASP A 90 -6.60 21.34 -10.37
CA ASP A 90 -6.40 22.79 -10.31
C ASP A 90 -7.73 23.52 -10.01
N ASN A 91 -7.82 24.13 -8.83
CA ASN A 91 -8.97 24.97 -8.46
C ASN A 91 -8.81 26.41 -8.97
N VAL A 92 -8.86 26.62 -10.30
CA VAL A 92 -8.84 27.95 -10.90
C VAL A 92 -10.23 28.60 -10.77
N LYS A 93 -10.44 29.37 -9.71
CA LYS A 93 -11.72 30.06 -9.44
C LYS A 93 -11.99 31.24 -10.37
N ASP A 94 -10.95 31.94 -10.80
CA ASP A 94 -11.03 33.09 -11.71
C ASP A 94 -9.93 33.00 -12.78
N PRO A 95 -10.28 32.54 -14.00
CA PRO A 95 -9.32 32.39 -15.09
C PRO A 95 -8.63 33.69 -15.50
N GLN A 96 -9.30 34.84 -15.42
CA GLN A 96 -8.73 36.11 -15.88
C GLN A 96 -7.64 36.60 -14.92
N THR A 97 -7.92 36.55 -13.62
CA THR A 97 -6.92 36.86 -12.59
C THR A 97 -5.72 35.91 -12.69
N GLU A 98 -5.96 34.64 -13.00
CA GLU A 98 -4.88 33.65 -13.11
C GLU A 98 -3.97 33.92 -14.33
N ILE A 99 -4.54 34.30 -15.48
CA ILE A 99 -3.76 34.72 -16.65
C ILE A 99 -2.85 35.92 -16.31
N ILE A 100 -3.39 36.93 -15.63
CA ILE A 100 -2.62 38.13 -15.25
C ILE A 100 -1.47 37.75 -14.29
N LYS A 101 -1.71 36.86 -13.32
CA LYS A 101 -0.65 36.37 -12.43
C LYS A 101 0.47 35.67 -13.20
N ARG A 102 0.10 34.78 -14.14
CA ARG A 102 1.05 34.05 -14.98
C ARG A 102 1.91 34.99 -15.84
N GLN A 103 1.28 35.97 -16.49
CA GLN A 103 1.99 37.00 -17.25
C GLN A 103 2.93 37.85 -16.38
N ASN A 104 2.49 38.24 -15.19
CA ASN A 104 3.32 38.99 -14.25
C ASN A 104 4.52 38.16 -13.74
N LEU A 105 4.33 36.85 -13.56
CA LEU A 105 5.39 35.93 -13.18
C LEU A 105 6.43 35.80 -14.30
N GLU A 106 6.01 35.53 -15.53
CA GLU A 106 6.91 35.48 -16.70
C GLU A 106 7.72 36.78 -16.82
N ALA A 107 7.05 37.93 -16.75
CA ALA A 107 7.69 39.23 -16.82
C ALA A 107 8.73 39.37 -15.70
N ARG A 108 8.38 39.06 -14.45
CA ARG A 108 9.30 39.11 -13.31
C ARG A 108 10.53 38.23 -13.53
N LEU A 109 10.34 36.97 -13.92
CA LEU A 109 11.44 36.04 -14.17
C LEU A 109 12.31 36.42 -15.37
N SER A 110 11.78 37.20 -16.32
CA SER A 110 12.57 37.70 -17.45
C SER A 110 13.58 38.77 -17.06
N PHE A 111 13.33 39.52 -15.97
CA PHE A 111 14.25 40.55 -15.46
C PHE A 111 15.32 40.02 -14.51
N TYR A 112 15.19 38.78 -14.01
CA TYR A 112 16.16 38.20 -13.07
C TYR A 112 17.46 37.81 -13.76
N ASN A 113 18.58 38.21 -13.15
CA ASN A 113 19.89 37.68 -13.48
C ASN A 113 20.08 36.26 -12.94
N ASP A 114 21.17 35.60 -13.33
CA ASP A 114 21.37 34.17 -13.00
C ASP A 114 21.45 33.92 -11.49
N SER A 115 22.03 34.83 -10.71
CA SER A 115 22.08 34.71 -9.24
C SER A 115 20.68 34.83 -8.64
N GLU A 116 19.88 35.78 -9.13
CA GLU A 116 18.49 35.97 -8.69
C GLU A 116 17.62 34.76 -9.03
N ILE A 117 17.85 34.11 -10.19
CA ILE A 117 17.17 32.85 -10.54
C ILE A 117 17.55 31.72 -9.58
N VAL A 118 18.84 31.58 -9.24
CA VAL A 118 19.30 30.58 -8.29
C VAL A 118 18.66 30.77 -6.92
N ASP A 119 18.68 32.00 -6.40
CA ASP A 119 18.07 32.34 -5.11
C ASP A 119 16.55 32.11 -5.15
N TYR A 120 15.91 32.47 -6.26
CA TYR A 120 14.48 32.27 -6.44
C TYR A 120 14.10 30.80 -6.37
N ILE A 121 14.76 29.92 -7.14
CA ILE A 121 14.50 28.47 -7.11
C ILE A 121 14.71 27.93 -5.68
N ASN A 122 15.82 28.28 -5.04
CA ASN A 122 16.15 27.82 -3.68
C ASN A 122 15.16 28.28 -2.60
N SER A 123 14.49 29.41 -2.80
CA SER A 123 13.48 29.94 -1.88
C SER A 123 12.08 29.32 -2.02
N LYS A 124 11.82 28.54 -3.07
CA LYS A 124 10.47 28.07 -3.39
C LYS A 124 9.96 26.97 -2.47
N ASP A 125 8.64 26.94 -2.32
CA ASP A 125 7.93 25.89 -1.58
C ASP A 125 7.04 25.12 -2.56
N VAL A 126 7.02 23.79 -2.42
CA VAL A 126 6.15 22.89 -3.19
C VAL A 126 4.69 23.32 -3.12
N THR A 127 4.21 23.68 -1.92
CA THR A 127 2.80 24.01 -1.66
C THR A 127 2.32 25.28 -2.37
N ASN A 128 3.25 26.15 -2.76
CA ASN A 128 2.96 27.45 -3.39
C ASN A 128 3.47 27.53 -4.83
N THR A 129 3.95 26.42 -5.39
CA THR A 129 4.45 26.35 -6.77
C THR A 129 3.46 25.55 -7.60
N ASP A 130 2.95 26.14 -8.68
CA ASP A 130 2.09 25.43 -9.62
C ASP A 130 2.89 24.82 -10.79
N ILE A 131 2.23 24.00 -11.60
CA ILE A 131 2.85 23.33 -12.76
C ILE A 131 3.41 24.34 -13.77
N TYR A 132 2.73 25.47 -13.95
CA TYR A 132 3.13 26.49 -14.90
C TYR A 132 4.42 27.19 -14.44
N GLU A 133 4.48 27.62 -13.18
CA GLU A 133 5.68 28.16 -12.57
C GLU A 133 6.84 27.16 -12.62
N LEU A 134 6.59 25.88 -12.26
CA LEU A 134 7.60 24.84 -12.36
C LEU A 134 8.18 24.72 -13.79
N SER A 135 7.33 24.84 -14.81
CA SER A 135 7.77 24.81 -16.21
C SER A 135 8.69 25.99 -16.57
N LEU A 136 8.40 27.19 -16.07
CA LEU A 136 9.24 28.37 -16.27
C LEU A 136 10.58 28.20 -15.54
N LEU A 137 10.57 27.68 -14.31
CA LEU A 137 11.79 27.41 -13.55
C LEU A 137 12.68 26.37 -14.26
N GLN A 138 12.09 25.31 -14.81
CA GLN A 138 12.81 24.32 -15.61
C GLN A 138 13.43 24.97 -16.87
N GLN A 139 12.68 25.83 -17.57
CA GLN A 139 13.21 26.53 -18.74
C GLN A 139 14.41 27.43 -18.39
N LYS A 140 14.36 28.12 -17.24
CA LYS A 140 15.46 28.94 -16.73
C LYS A 140 16.68 28.11 -16.35
N TYR A 141 16.46 26.98 -15.67
CA TYR A 141 17.50 26.00 -15.36
C TYR A 141 18.23 25.51 -16.61
N ASP A 142 17.49 25.16 -17.67
CA ASP A 142 18.05 24.56 -18.88
C ASP A 142 18.75 25.59 -19.78
N ASN A 143 18.21 26.81 -19.91
CA ASN A 143 18.62 27.77 -20.94
C ASN A 143 19.41 28.97 -20.43
N GLN A 144 19.36 29.27 -19.13
CA GLN A 144 20.03 30.45 -18.55
C GLN A 144 21.18 30.06 -17.62
N LEU A 145 20.99 29.04 -16.78
CA LEU A 145 22.00 28.68 -15.77
C LEU A 145 23.15 27.87 -16.36
N ASN A 146 24.37 28.19 -15.94
CA ASN A 146 25.55 27.36 -16.23
C ASN A 146 25.61 26.13 -15.30
N GLU A 147 26.52 25.19 -15.59
CA GLU A 147 26.64 23.94 -14.82
C GLU A 147 26.84 24.14 -13.31
N SER A 148 27.60 25.16 -12.91
CA SER A 148 27.85 25.44 -11.49
C SER A 148 26.57 25.86 -10.79
N GLN A 149 25.78 26.72 -11.42
CA GLN A 149 24.49 27.19 -10.91
C GLN A 149 23.43 26.09 -10.94
N GLN A 150 23.39 25.28 -12.00
CA GLN A 150 22.53 24.10 -12.08
C GLN A 150 22.76 23.16 -10.90
N ARG A 151 24.03 22.87 -10.56
CA ARG A 151 24.37 22.06 -9.38
C ARG A 151 23.87 22.67 -8.06
N GLN A 152 23.81 23.99 -7.95
CA GLN A 152 23.33 24.68 -6.74
C GLN A 152 21.82 24.53 -6.53
N VAL A 153 21.04 24.41 -7.60
CA VAL A 153 19.57 24.34 -7.52
C VAL A 153 19.00 22.95 -7.79
N ALA A 154 19.81 22.00 -8.28
CA ALA A 154 19.37 20.68 -8.73
C ALA A 154 18.51 19.94 -7.69
N PHE A 155 18.95 19.92 -6.43
CA PHE A 155 18.20 19.27 -5.34
C PHE A 155 16.84 19.92 -5.15
N LYS A 156 16.79 21.25 -5.12
CA LYS A 156 15.55 21.99 -4.90
C LYS A 156 14.58 21.85 -6.07
N LEU A 157 15.08 21.89 -7.29
CA LEU A 157 14.26 21.72 -8.48
C LEU A 157 13.66 20.31 -8.54
N GLU A 158 14.41 19.29 -8.11
CA GLU A 158 13.88 17.93 -7.99
C GLU A 158 12.80 17.82 -6.91
N GLU A 159 13.01 18.45 -5.74
CA GLU A 159 11.97 18.54 -4.70
C GLU A 159 10.68 19.17 -5.24
N LEU A 160 10.78 20.28 -5.97
CA LEU A 160 9.64 20.93 -6.62
C LEU A 160 8.98 20.02 -7.65
N LYS A 161 9.75 19.32 -8.50
CA LYS A 161 9.20 18.38 -9.48
C LYS A 161 8.40 17.28 -8.81
N GLN A 162 8.98 16.63 -7.80
CA GLN A 162 8.30 15.54 -7.10
C GLN A 162 7.02 16.03 -6.41
N GLY A 163 7.11 17.14 -5.70
CA GLY A 163 5.98 17.66 -4.93
C GLY A 163 4.85 18.23 -5.78
N VAL A 164 5.17 18.91 -6.89
CA VAL A 164 4.17 19.57 -7.75
C VAL A 164 3.56 18.59 -8.77
N LEU A 165 4.34 17.66 -9.32
CA LEU A 165 3.84 16.71 -10.32
C LEU A 165 3.18 15.48 -9.66
N TYR A 166 3.61 15.12 -8.46
CA TYR A 166 3.11 13.96 -7.73
C TYR A 166 2.69 14.33 -6.29
N PRO A 167 1.77 15.30 -6.11
CA PRO A 167 1.40 15.82 -4.79
C PRO A 167 0.83 14.74 -3.85
N TYR A 168 0.18 13.71 -4.41
CA TYR A 168 -0.33 12.55 -3.67
C TYR A 168 0.75 11.74 -2.94
N THR A 169 2.02 11.83 -3.32
CA THR A 169 3.12 11.06 -2.69
C THR A 169 3.32 11.42 -1.22
N THR A 170 2.89 12.61 -0.81
CA THR A 170 2.94 13.07 0.58
C THR A 170 1.66 12.80 1.36
N ASN A 171 0.61 12.29 0.69
CA ASN A 171 -0.67 12.00 1.32
C ASN A 171 -0.56 10.76 2.24
N GLU A 172 -0.88 10.92 3.53
CA GLU A 172 -0.80 9.84 4.52
C GLU A 172 -1.76 8.67 4.20
N GLU A 173 -2.96 8.97 3.69
CA GLU A 173 -3.92 7.93 3.29
C GLU A 173 -3.36 7.10 2.13
N TYR A 174 -2.84 7.76 1.08
CA TYR A 174 -2.19 7.10 -0.06
C TYR A 174 -1.05 6.20 0.38
N ASN A 175 -0.15 6.70 1.22
CA ASN A 175 1.00 5.94 1.71
C ASN A 175 0.58 4.71 2.55
N ASN A 176 -0.44 4.87 3.40
CA ASN A 176 -1.00 3.76 4.17
C ASN A 176 -1.66 2.71 3.26
N LEU A 177 -2.43 3.15 2.25
CA LEU A 177 -3.06 2.28 1.27
C LEU A 177 -2.03 1.49 0.45
N MET A 178 -0.98 2.14 -0.03
CA MET A 178 0.11 1.49 -0.76
C MET A 178 0.89 0.49 0.11
N PHE A 179 1.05 0.80 1.39
CA PHE A 179 1.58 -0.17 2.36
C PHE A 179 0.66 -1.39 2.50
N GLU A 180 -0.64 -1.20 2.71
CA GLU A 180 -1.64 -2.28 2.79
C GLU A 180 -1.63 -3.16 1.52
N TYR A 181 -1.62 -2.51 0.34
CA TYR A 181 -1.56 -3.19 -0.95
C TYR A 181 -0.32 -4.08 -1.04
N SER A 182 0.84 -3.54 -0.68
CA SER A 182 2.12 -4.26 -0.71
C SER A 182 2.09 -5.49 0.20
N VAL A 183 1.60 -5.33 1.44
CA VAL A 183 1.47 -6.45 2.39
C VAL A 183 0.57 -7.54 1.82
N ILE A 184 -0.65 -7.20 1.35
CA ILE A 184 -1.59 -8.20 0.83
C ILE A 184 -1.03 -8.89 -0.43
N ASN A 185 -0.47 -8.13 -1.37
CA ASN A 185 0.04 -8.66 -2.62
C ASN A 185 1.21 -9.64 -2.40
N GLN A 186 2.14 -9.31 -1.49
CA GLN A 186 3.29 -10.15 -1.18
C GLN A 186 2.91 -11.53 -0.60
N THR A 187 1.75 -11.66 0.02
CA THR A 187 1.29 -12.94 0.56
C THR A 187 0.97 -13.97 -0.53
N GLY A 188 0.68 -13.53 -1.76
CA GLY A 188 0.19 -14.39 -2.83
C GLY A 188 -1.24 -14.92 -2.62
N MET A 189 -1.99 -14.40 -1.64
CA MET A 189 -3.36 -14.83 -1.32
C MET A 189 -4.32 -14.66 -2.50
N ALA A 190 -4.24 -13.55 -3.25
CA ALA A 190 -5.08 -13.32 -4.43
C ALA A 190 -4.89 -14.40 -5.53
N LYS A 191 -3.68 -14.96 -5.64
CA LYS A 191 -3.36 -16.00 -6.64
C LYS A 191 -3.70 -17.40 -6.13
N THR A 192 -3.40 -17.67 -4.87
CA THR A 192 -3.35 -19.05 -4.35
C THR A 192 -4.39 -19.38 -3.29
N GLY A 193 -5.00 -18.39 -2.64
CA GLY A 193 -5.97 -18.62 -1.56
C GLY A 193 -5.33 -19.05 -0.25
N VAL A 194 -4.03 -18.80 -0.06
CA VAL A 194 -3.32 -19.10 1.19
C VAL A 194 -3.96 -18.38 2.38
N VAL A 195 -3.93 -19.06 3.52
CA VAL A 195 -4.49 -18.56 4.77
C VAL A 195 -3.37 -18.17 5.71
N ILE A 196 -3.52 -17.00 6.33
CA ILE A 196 -2.54 -16.39 7.22
C ILE A 196 -3.13 -16.39 8.62
N THR A 197 -2.44 -17.02 9.56
CA THR A 197 -2.85 -17.09 10.96
C THR A 197 -1.74 -16.57 11.84
N LYS A 198 -2.09 -16.00 12.99
CA LYS A 198 -1.07 -15.60 13.99
C LYS A 198 -0.32 -16.84 14.47
N ASN A 199 1.00 -16.72 14.57
CA ASN A 199 1.85 -17.75 15.18
C ASN A 199 2.16 -17.34 16.62
N GLU A 200 1.37 -17.86 17.56
CA GLU A 200 1.50 -17.53 18.99
C GLU A 200 2.80 -18.06 19.62
N GLN A 201 3.47 -19.04 19.00
CA GLN A 201 4.67 -19.68 19.57
C GLN A 201 5.97 -18.94 19.25
N TYR A 202 6.09 -18.38 18.04
CA TYR A 202 7.34 -17.76 17.57
C TYR A 202 7.24 -16.25 17.37
N GLY A 203 6.03 -15.68 17.53
CA GLY A 203 5.73 -14.32 17.11
C GLY A 203 5.65 -14.23 15.58
N GLY A 204 4.71 -13.42 15.07
CA GLY A 204 4.48 -13.26 13.62
C GLY A 204 3.32 -14.10 13.09
N VAL A 205 3.43 -14.56 11.85
CA VAL A 205 2.35 -15.28 11.16
C VAL A 205 2.81 -16.56 10.48
N GLU A 206 1.85 -17.44 10.25
CA GLU A 206 2.00 -18.65 9.48
C GLU A 206 1.15 -18.55 8.21
N ILE A 207 1.79 -18.72 7.05
CA ILE A 207 1.15 -18.72 5.74
C ILE A 207 1.10 -20.16 5.24
N LYS A 208 -0.10 -20.73 5.13
CA LYS A 208 -0.30 -22.12 4.70
C LYS A 208 -1.50 -22.26 3.79
N GLN A 209 -1.40 -23.20 2.85
CA GLN A 209 -2.53 -23.64 2.04
C GLN A 209 -3.58 -24.34 2.92
N LEU A 210 -4.86 -24.21 2.58
CA LEU A 210 -5.93 -24.88 3.33
C LEU A 210 -5.81 -26.39 3.23
N THR A 211 -5.41 -26.90 2.06
CA THR A 211 -5.09 -28.32 1.87
C THR A 211 -4.02 -28.83 2.86
N GLU A 212 -3.03 -28.01 3.20
CA GLU A 212 -2.00 -28.38 4.18
C GLU A 212 -2.54 -28.33 5.61
N ARG A 213 -3.29 -27.28 5.96
CA ARG A 213 -3.95 -27.15 7.28
C ARG A 213 -4.91 -28.33 7.53
N TYR A 214 -5.67 -28.72 6.52
CA TYR A 214 -6.54 -29.91 6.53
C TYR A 214 -5.76 -31.20 6.84
N LYS A 215 -4.64 -31.45 6.14
CA LYS A 215 -3.80 -32.64 6.38
C LYS A 215 -3.19 -32.63 7.79
N ASN A 216 -2.74 -31.47 8.26
CA ASN A 216 -2.17 -31.31 9.59
C ASN A 216 -3.20 -31.64 10.68
N ALA A 217 -4.45 -31.20 10.53
CA ALA A 217 -5.52 -31.51 11.47
C ALA A 217 -5.76 -33.02 11.64
N ILE A 218 -5.71 -33.80 10.56
CA ILE A 218 -5.83 -35.26 10.61
C ILE A 218 -4.62 -35.88 11.33
N ASN A 219 -3.42 -35.40 11.03
CA ASN A 219 -2.19 -35.90 11.64
C ASN A 219 -2.12 -35.62 13.15
N GLU A 220 -2.58 -34.45 13.60
CA GLU A 220 -2.69 -34.10 15.02
C GLU A 220 -3.58 -35.10 15.79
N VAL A 221 -4.74 -35.46 15.22
CA VAL A 221 -5.65 -36.43 15.84
C VAL A 221 -5.03 -37.84 15.86
N LYS A 222 -4.33 -38.25 14.79
CA LYS A 222 -3.58 -39.52 14.76
C LYS A 222 -2.54 -39.60 15.86
N GLN A 223 -1.73 -38.56 16.03
CA GLN A 223 -0.66 -38.53 17.04
C GLN A 223 -1.21 -38.51 18.46
N SER A 224 -2.32 -37.80 18.71
CA SER A 224 -2.94 -37.77 20.04
C SER A 224 -3.57 -39.11 20.44
N ASN A 225 -4.10 -39.88 19.48
CA ASN A 225 -4.62 -41.22 19.74
C ASN A 225 -3.50 -42.26 19.99
N ASN A 226 -2.33 -42.13 19.36
CA ASN A 226 -1.19 -43.04 19.57
C ASN A 226 -0.44 -42.81 20.89
N ARG A 227 -0.74 -41.73 21.62
CA ARG A 227 -0.14 -41.41 22.93
C ARG A 227 -1.01 -41.84 24.12
N ARG A 228 -2.18 -42.44 23.86
CA ARG A 228 -3.10 -43.01 24.86
C ARG A 228 -3.03 -44.52 24.82
#